data_AF-A0A0C2DEW4-F1
#
_entry.id   AF-A0A0C2DEW4-F1
#
_cell.length_a   1.000
_cell.length_b   1.000
_cell.length_c   1.000
_cell.angle_alpha   90.00
_cell.angle_beta   90.00
_cell.angle_gamma   90.00
#
_symmetry.space_group_name_H-M   'P 1'
#
loop_
_entity.id
_entity.type
_entity.pdbx_description
1 polymer ?
#
loop_
_entity_poly.entity_id
_entity_poly.type
_entity_poly.pdbx_seq_one_letter_code
_entity_poly.pdbx_strand_id
1 'polypeptide(L)'
;MRTCRSCSVNPLLCFETVEDIPTSSLPYLLIPCYLGVAQHNTSTTDPVHRREQLRLAKIYYMDFLRRLRNYGFEFDGSLLENEDSLPDTPQPSVKKFTGEEVREQKIARFRRQKELKQTMEELRRQQQLNNGDESTLRELHLTLIKYWIEKVLEELNSIEEPLKPFIITRSEQQKAVFGLGYPSIPTMTVDEWYNQRFGGNAAPSHAPQKPGCSEGHAGNSCEEEHEREEDEDEKRARLMRWDEYKDDHRRGWGNTHNKG
;
A
#
# COMPACT_ATOMS: atom_id res chain seq x y z
N MET A 1 32.78 14.46 13.78
CA MET A 1 32.76 13.35 14.76
C MET A 1 31.32 13.06 15.12
N ARG A 2 30.72 11.99 14.58
CA ARG A 2 29.33 11.60 14.88
C ARG A 2 29.36 10.79 16.18
N THR A 3 29.02 11.42 17.30
CA THR A 3 28.96 10.74 18.60
C THR A 3 27.68 9.93 18.69
N CYS A 4 27.79 8.60 18.55
CA CYS A 4 26.69 7.66 18.75
C CYS A 4 26.30 7.64 20.24
N ARG A 5 25.08 8.05 20.58
CA ARG A 5 24.57 8.13 21.97
C ARG A 5 24.50 6.77 22.69
N SER A 6 24.77 5.65 22.00
CA SER A 6 24.76 4.31 22.59
C SER A 6 26.12 3.82 23.13
N CYS A 7 27.26 4.51 22.90
CA CYS A 7 28.58 4.11 23.46
C CYS A 7 28.72 4.50 24.96
N SER A 8 27.66 4.42 25.79
CA SER A 8 27.76 4.67 27.24
C SER A 8 28.26 3.47 28.04
N VAL A 9 28.23 2.25 27.49
CA VAL A 9 28.44 1.02 28.27
C VAL A 9 29.77 0.31 27.97
N ASN A 10 30.43 0.62 26.85
CA ASN A 10 31.81 0.17 26.61
C ASN A 10 32.44 0.92 25.42
N PRO A 11 33.40 1.85 25.64
CA PRO A 11 34.06 2.60 24.57
C PRO A 11 35.06 1.78 23.74
N LEU A 12 35.34 0.52 24.12
CA LEU A 12 36.26 -0.38 23.40
C LEU A 12 35.59 -1.28 22.35
N LEU A 13 34.26 -1.38 22.33
CA LEU A 13 33.52 -2.24 21.37
C LEU A 13 33.16 -1.53 20.06
N CYS A 14 33.44 -0.22 19.94
CA CYS A 14 32.88 0.62 18.87
C CYS A 14 33.64 0.49 17.50
N PHE A 15 34.53 -0.51 17.30
CA PHE A 15 35.25 -0.76 16.03
C PHE A 15 35.57 -2.25 15.74
N GLU A 16 34.73 -3.19 16.16
CA GLU A 16 34.88 -4.59 15.72
C GLU A 16 34.15 -4.74 14.38
N THR A 17 34.90 -5.05 13.30
CA THR A 17 34.30 -5.26 11.98
C THR A 17 33.60 -6.61 11.92
N VAL A 18 32.67 -6.81 10.99
CA VAL A 18 32.02 -8.13 10.79
C VAL A 18 33.02 -9.28 10.61
N GLU A 19 34.25 -8.98 10.16
CA GLU A 19 35.30 -9.98 9.98
C GLU A 19 35.86 -10.51 11.30
N ASP A 20 35.86 -9.69 12.35
CA ASP A 20 36.42 -10.03 13.66
C ASP A 20 35.49 -10.95 14.49
N ILE A 21 34.22 -11.06 14.10
CA ILE A 21 33.21 -11.86 14.82
C ILE A 21 33.37 -13.36 14.48
N PRO A 22 33.40 -14.27 15.46
CA PRO A 22 33.45 -15.70 15.20
C PRO A 22 32.15 -16.21 14.56
N THR A 23 32.28 -17.21 13.68
CA THR A 23 31.18 -17.77 12.88
C THR A 23 30.00 -18.23 13.73
N SER A 24 30.28 -18.81 14.91
CA SER A 24 29.26 -19.27 15.87
C SER A 24 28.42 -18.15 16.47
N SER A 25 28.93 -16.91 16.47
CA SER A 25 28.27 -15.78 17.12
C SER A 25 27.41 -14.94 16.17
N LEU A 26 27.59 -15.09 14.84
CA LEU A 26 26.82 -14.38 13.82
C LEU A 26 25.29 -14.53 13.97
N PRO A 27 24.73 -15.71 14.31
CA PRO A 27 23.28 -15.86 14.49
C PRO A 27 22.70 -14.98 15.60
N TYR A 28 23.49 -14.63 16.63
CA TYR A 28 23.00 -13.83 17.76
C TYR A 28 22.74 -12.37 17.36
N LEU A 29 23.34 -11.88 16.27
CA LEU A 29 23.03 -10.56 15.72
C LEU A 29 21.56 -10.46 15.27
N LEU A 30 20.92 -11.59 14.96
CA LEU A 30 19.51 -11.65 14.54
C LEU A 30 18.51 -11.64 15.70
N ILE A 31 18.96 -11.73 16.97
CA ILE A 31 18.05 -11.79 18.13
C ILE A 31 17.04 -10.63 18.14
N PRO A 32 17.45 -9.35 18.00
CA PRO A 32 16.49 -8.24 18.02
C PRO A 32 15.50 -8.33 16.86
N CYS A 33 15.94 -8.81 15.69
CA CYS A 33 15.05 -9.04 14.55
C CYS A 33 13.99 -10.11 14.86
N TYR A 34 14.36 -11.24 15.44
CA TYR A 34 13.39 -12.29 15.80
C TYR A 34 12.39 -11.84 16.86
N LEU A 35 12.83 -11.02 17.83
CA LEU A 35 11.92 -10.38 18.79
C LEU A 35 10.94 -9.44 18.08
N GLY A 36 11.41 -8.63 17.13
CA GLY A 36 10.55 -7.78 16.30
C GLY A 36 9.49 -8.57 15.53
N VAL A 37 9.88 -9.68 14.90
CA VAL A 37 8.96 -10.58 14.19
C VAL A 37 7.92 -11.18 15.13
N ALA A 38 8.31 -11.59 16.34
CA ALA A 38 7.39 -12.14 17.33
C ALA A 38 6.32 -11.11 17.74
N GLN A 39 6.72 -9.87 18.02
CA GLN A 39 5.76 -8.79 18.35
C GLN A 39 4.88 -8.41 17.15
N HIS A 40 5.45 -8.36 15.95
CA HIS A 40 4.71 -8.09 14.73
C HIS A 40 3.64 -9.16 14.44
N ASN A 41 3.91 -10.43 14.75
CA ASN A 41 2.99 -11.54 14.53
C ASN A 41 2.02 -11.77 15.70
N THR A 42 2.17 -11.06 16.82
CA THR A 42 1.27 -11.19 17.96
C THR A 42 -0.10 -10.61 17.61
N SER A 43 -1.06 -11.51 17.40
CA SER A 43 -2.46 -11.17 17.17
C SER A 43 -3.12 -10.75 18.48
N THR A 44 -3.60 -9.51 18.56
CA THR A 44 -4.37 -9.02 19.70
C THR A 44 -5.76 -8.58 19.26
N THR A 45 -6.76 -8.87 20.08
CA THR A 45 -8.16 -8.49 19.85
C THR A 45 -8.39 -6.98 19.97
N ASP A 46 -7.62 -6.29 20.83
CA ASP A 46 -7.71 -4.85 21.04
C ASP A 46 -6.82 -4.06 20.05
N PRO A 47 -7.40 -3.14 19.25
CA PRO A 47 -6.65 -2.25 18.36
C PRO A 47 -5.57 -1.40 19.05
N VAL A 48 -5.80 -0.97 20.30
CA VAL A 48 -4.84 -0.13 21.03
C VAL A 48 -3.59 -0.93 21.37
N HIS A 49 -3.78 -2.15 21.86
CA HIS A 49 -2.68 -3.07 22.16
C HIS A 49 -1.96 -3.52 20.89
N ARG A 50 -2.68 -3.77 19.78
CA ARG A 50 -2.05 -4.07 18.48
C ARG A 50 -1.12 -2.95 18.02
N ARG A 51 -1.52 -1.69 18.20
CA ARG A 51 -0.68 -0.53 17.88
C ARG A 51 0.58 -0.50 18.74
N GLU A 52 0.48 -0.80 20.03
CA GLU A 52 1.65 -0.87 20.92
C GLU A 52 2.61 -1.99 20.52
N GLN A 53 2.09 -3.15 20.13
CA GLN A 53 2.93 -4.24 19.61
C GLN A 53 3.68 -3.86 18.33
N LEU A 54 3.04 -3.12 17.42
CA LEU A 54 3.70 -2.61 16.22
C LEU A 54 4.78 -1.57 16.54
N ARG A 55 4.56 -0.72 17.56
CA ARG A 55 5.58 0.22 18.05
C ARG A 55 6.78 -0.50 18.65
N LEU A 56 6.54 -1.52 19.49
CA LEU A 56 7.61 -2.35 20.04
C LEU A 56 8.38 -3.08 18.94
N ALA A 57 7.67 -3.65 17.96
CA ALA A 57 8.30 -4.28 16.79
C ALA A 57 9.20 -3.29 16.04
N LYS A 58 8.75 -2.04 15.83
CA LYS A 58 9.57 -0.98 15.23
C LYS A 58 10.85 -0.72 16.02
N ILE A 59 10.77 -0.61 17.35
CA ILE A 59 11.94 -0.38 18.21
C ILE A 59 12.96 -1.52 18.04
N TYR A 60 12.51 -2.77 18.06
CA TYR A 60 13.40 -3.92 17.88
C TYR A 60 14.07 -3.97 16.50
N TYR A 61 13.33 -3.64 15.44
CA TYR A 61 13.87 -3.55 14.08
C TYR A 61 14.88 -2.39 13.92
N MET A 62 14.60 -1.24 14.52
CA MET A 62 15.53 -0.11 14.56
C MET A 62 16.81 -0.46 15.33
N ASP A 63 16.70 -1.15 16.47
CA ASP A 63 17.84 -1.60 17.25
C ASP A 63 18.71 -2.61 16.46
N PHE A 64 18.08 -3.55 15.76
CA PHE A 64 18.76 -4.48 14.85
C PHE A 64 19.59 -3.75 13.79
N LEU A 65 18.98 -2.84 13.04
CA LEU A 65 19.67 -2.09 11.97
C LEU A 65 20.78 -1.20 12.53
N ARG A 66 20.56 -0.56 13.68
CA ARG A 66 21.57 0.26 14.34
C ARG A 66 22.78 -0.57 14.76
N ARG A 67 22.59 -1.77 15.31
CA ARG A 67 23.67 -2.71 15.64
C ARG A 67 24.43 -3.13 14.39
N LEU A 68 23.74 -3.51 13.33
CA LEU A 68 24.39 -3.94 12.08
C LEU A 68 25.21 -2.82 11.42
N ARG A 69 24.73 -1.58 11.47
CA ARG A 69 25.52 -0.43 11.02
C ARG A 69 26.81 -0.26 11.81
N ASN A 70 26.78 -0.52 13.13
CA ASN A 70 27.98 -0.44 13.96
C ASN A 70 29.01 -1.55 13.62
N TYR A 71 28.55 -2.72 13.17
CA TYR A 71 29.42 -3.81 12.69
C TYR A 71 29.89 -3.64 11.23
N GLY A 72 29.49 -2.55 10.56
CA GLY A 72 29.95 -2.21 9.20
C GLY A 72 29.10 -2.80 8.06
N PHE A 73 27.87 -3.26 8.32
CA PHE A 73 26.98 -3.66 7.23
C PHE A 73 26.45 -2.45 6.46
N GLU A 74 26.59 -2.49 5.13
CA GLU A 74 26.06 -1.47 4.23
C GLU A 74 24.61 -1.77 3.85
N PHE A 75 23.72 -0.79 4.06
CA PHE A 75 22.34 -0.84 3.61
C PHE A 75 21.74 0.57 3.48
N ASP A 76 20.62 0.70 2.77
CA ASP A 76 19.88 1.96 2.65
C ASP A 76 19.19 2.29 3.98
N GLY A 77 19.93 2.99 4.85
CA GLY A 77 19.51 3.40 6.18
C GLY A 77 18.66 4.66 6.22
N SER A 78 18.09 5.12 5.11
CA SER A 78 17.31 6.37 5.03
C SER A 78 16.19 6.46 6.09
N LEU A 79 15.66 5.32 6.56
CA LEU A 79 14.66 5.24 7.62
C LEU A 79 15.20 5.53 9.03
N LEU A 80 16.51 5.29 9.27
CA LEU A 80 17.14 5.48 10.58
C LEU A 80 17.39 6.95 10.92
N GLU A 81 17.44 7.83 9.92
CA GLU A 81 17.78 9.24 10.12
C GLU A 81 16.58 10.09 10.58
N ASN A 82 15.35 9.60 10.42
CA ASN A 82 14.14 10.39 10.72
C ASN A 82 13.81 10.48 12.23
N GLU A 83 14.41 9.67 13.10
CA GLU A 83 14.10 9.65 14.55
C GLU A 83 14.95 10.64 15.39
N ASP A 84 16.11 11.09 14.91
CA ASP A 84 17.00 11.99 15.67
C ASP A 84 16.61 13.49 15.54
N SER A 85 15.61 13.80 14.71
CA SER A 85 15.07 15.16 14.58
C SER A 85 14.16 15.51 15.76
N LEU A 86 14.60 16.47 16.58
CA LEU A 86 13.78 17.17 17.56
C LEU A 86 12.46 17.66 16.94
N PRO A 87 11.34 17.68 17.70
CA PRO A 87 9.99 17.94 17.18
C PRO A 87 9.75 19.33 16.56
N ASP A 88 10.76 20.20 16.50
CA ASP A 88 10.64 21.61 16.10
C ASP A 88 11.46 21.97 14.84
N THR A 89 11.93 20.97 14.09
CA THR A 89 12.63 21.18 12.82
C THR A 89 11.65 20.87 11.67
N PRO A 90 11.53 21.72 10.63
CA PRO A 90 10.66 21.44 9.49
C PRO A 90 10.99 20.04 8.95
N GLN A 91 10.01 19.13 9.01
CA GLN A 91 10.20 17.78 8.47
C GLN A 91 10.73 17.90 7.04
N PRO A 92 11.85 17.25 6.70
CA PRO A 92 12.31 17.22 5.33
C PRO A 92 11.14 16.67 4.50
N SER A 93 10.73 17.44 3.49
CA SER A 93 9.63 17.08 2.60
C SER A 93 9.79 15.63 2.17
N VAL A 94 8.88 14.75 2.61
CA VAL A 94 8.85 13.35 2.21
C VAL A 94 8.96 13.34 0.70
N LYS A 95 10.08 12.80 0.17
CA LYS A 95 10.29 12.72 -1.28
C LYS A 95 9.10 11.95 -1.84
N LYS A 96 8.20 12.67 -2.51
CA LYS A 96 7.06 12.06 -3.18
C LYS A 96 7.63 11.33 -4.38
N PHE A 97 7.90 10.05 -4.21
CA PHE A 97 8.29 9.18 -5.31
C PHE A 97 7.16 9.13 -6.33
N THR A 98 7.53 9.17 -7.60
CA THR A 98 6.60 8.87 -8.68
C THR A 98 6.13 7.41 -8.58
N GLY A 99 4.92 7.12 -9.08
CA GLY A 99 4.41 5.74 -9.05
C GLY A 99 5.32 4.74 -9.79
N GLU A 100 6.08 5.23 -10.77
CA GLU A 100 7.08 4.46 -11.50
C GLU A 100 8.31 4.13 -10.63
N GLU A 101 8.90 5.11 -9.95
CA GLU A 101 10.02 4.89 -9.03
C GLU A 101 9.67 3.94 -7.88
N VAL A 102 8.47 4.07 -7.29
CA VAL A 102 7.99 3.13 -6.25
C VAL A 102 7.89 1.70 -6.80
N ARG A 103 7.41 1.55 -8.04
CA ARG A 103 7.31 0.25 -8.71
C ARG A 103 8.69 -0.34 -8.95
N GLU A 104 9.63 0.47 -9.43
CA GLU A 104 11.01 0.04 -9.71
C GLU A 104 11.74 -0.36 -8.43
N GLN A 105 11.62 0.42 -7.35
CA GLN A 105 12.19 0.06 -6.05
C GLN A 105 11.63 -1.26 -5.54
N LYS A 106 10.32 -1.48 -5.69
CA LYS A 106 9.69 -2.74 -5.30
C LYS A 106 10.19 -3.93 -6.12
N ILE A 107 10.34 -3.76 -7.44
CA ILE A 107 10.89 -4.79 -8.33
C ILE A 107 12.35 -5.08 -7.97
N ALA A 108 13.17 -4.05 -7.74
CA ALA A 108 14.58 -4.19 -7.36
C ALA A 108 14.73 -4.93 -6.04
N ARG A 109 13.95 -4.54 -5.01
CA ARG A 109 13.92 -5.24 -3.71
C ARG A 109 13.50 -6.70 -3.86
N PHE A 110 12.45 -6.97 -4.64
CA PHE A 110 12.00 -8.34 -4.89
C PHE A 110 13.07 -9.19 -5.58
N ARG A 111 13.79 -8.63 -6.56
CA ARG A 111 14.91 -9.31 -7.24
C ARG A 111 16.05 -9.61 -6.28
N ARG A 112 16.51 -8.63 -5.50
CA ARG A 112 17.54 -8.83 -4.46
C ARG A 112 17.14 -9.90 -3.46
N GLN A 113 15.90 -9.85 -2.97
CA GLN A 113 15.39 -10.83 -2.02
C GLN A 113 15.34 -12.24 -2.63
N LYS A 114 15.00 -12.37 -3.91
CA LYS A 114 15.02 -13.65 -4.64
C LYS A 114 16.44 -14.19 -4.80
N GLU A 115 17.38 -13.35 -5.20
CA GLU A 115 18.81 -13.71 -5.34
C GLU A 115 19.40 -14.16 -4.01
N LEU A 116 19.11 -13.45 -2.92
CA LEU A 116 19.53 -13.83 -1.55
C LEU A 116 18.93 -15.16 -1.09
N LYS A 117 17.69 -15.48 -1.47
CA LYS A 117 17.09 -16.78 -1.18
C LYS A 117 17.73 -17.90 -1.98
N GLN A 118 18.00 -17.68 -3.26
CA GLN A 118 18.66 -18.66 -4.14
C GLN A 118 20.08 -18.96 -3.67
N THR A 119 20.86 -17.93 -3.34
CA THR A 119 22.22 -18.08 -2.79
C THR A 119 22.20 -18.82 -1.45
N MET A 120 21.24 -18.53 -0.56
CA MET A 120 21.07 -19.26 0.69
C MET A 120 20.77 -20.75 0.47
N GLU A 121 19.94 -21.10 -0.52
CA GLU A 121 19.61 -22.49 -0.82
C GLU A 121 20.80 -23.24 -1.42
N GLU A 122 21.56 -22.58 -2.30
CA GLU A 122 22.80 -23.13 -2.86
C GLU A 122 23.88 -23.35 -1.78
N LEU A 123 24.09 -22.37 -0.88
CA LEU A 123 25.02 -22.51 0.24
C LEU A 123 24.61 -23.64 1.20
N ARG A 124 23.30 -23.81 1.44
CA ARG A 124 22.80 -24.96 2.23
C ARG A 124 23.07 -26.29 1.54
N ARG A 125 22.93 -26.36 0.21
CA ARG A 125 23.25 -27.56 -0.58
C ARG A 125 24.74 -27.87 -0.51
N GLN A 126 25.60 -26.87 -0.64
CA GLN A 126 27.06 -27.02 -0.52
C GLN A 126 27.46 -27.48 0.88
N GLN A 127 26.85 -26.92 1.92
CA GLN A 127 27.09 -27.33 3.30
C GLN A 127 26.74 -28.81 3.51
N GLN A 128 25.61 -29.29 2.99
CA GLN A 128 25.22 -30.71 3.11
C GLN A 128 26.22 -31.67 2.46
N LEU A 129 26.87 -31.24 1.39
CA LEU A 129 27.90 -32.04 0.70
C LEU A 129 29.25 -31.95 1.46
N ASN A 130 29.58 -30.78 1.99
CA ASN A 130 30.84 -30.49 2.65
C ASN A 130 30.62 -29.91 4.07
N ASN A 131 30.16 -30.75 5.01
CA ASN A 131 29.83 -30.33 6.38
C ASN A 131 31.01 -29.75 7.19
N GLY A 132 32.27 -29.93 6.75
CA GLY A 132 33.47 -29.49 7.46
C GLY A 132 33.94 -28.07 7.13
N ASP A 133 33.40 -27.44 6.08
CA ASP A 133 33.91 -26.16 5.59
C ASP A 133 33.28 -24.98 6.36
N GLU A 134 33.95 -24.50 7.40
CA GLU A 134 33.50 -23.34 8.20
C GLU A 134 33.28 -22.09 7.34
N SER A 135 34.03 -21.93 6.26
CA SER A 135 33.88 -20.82 5.31
C SER A 135 32.47 -20.78 4.70
N THR A 136 31.91 -21.93 4.31
CA THR A 136 30.56 -22.01 3.72
C THR A 136 29.48 -21.68 4.76
N LEU A 137 29.66 -22.13 6.00
CA LEU A 137 28.78 -21.82 7.12
C LEU A 137 28.80 -20.32 7.44
N ARG A 138 29.98 -19.71 7.43
CA ARG A 138 30.14 -18.26 7.63
C ARG A 138 29.43 -17.48 6.54
N GLU A 139 29.63 -17.84 5.28
CA GLU A 139 28.98 -17.18 4.14
C GLU A 139 27.44 -17.34 4.20
N LEU A 140 26.96 -18.51 4.61
CA LEU A 140 25.52 -18.76 4.83
C LEU A 140 24.96 -17.81 5.89
N HIS A 141 25.65 -17.64 7.03
CA HIS A 141 25.21 -16.73 8.08
C HIS A 141 25.25 -15.26 7.65
N LEU A 142 26.28 -14.83 6.92
CA LEU A 142 26.35 -13.45 6.39
C LEU A 142 25.25 -13.18 5.36
N THR A 143 24.98 -14.14 4.47
CA THR A 143 23.88 -14.06 3.49
C THR A 143 22.53 -14.02 4.18
N LEU A 144 22.36 -14.79 5.27
CA LEU A 144 21.16 -14.77 6.10
C LEU A 144 20.94 -13.39 6.74
N ILE A 145 21.99 -12.76 7.27
CA ILE A 145 21.92 -11.41 7.83
C ILE A 145 21.53 -10.40 6.75
N LYS A 146 22.16 -10.44 5.57
CA LYS A 146 21.82 -9.58 4.43
C LYS A 146 20.36 -9.73 4.00
N TYR A 147 19.84 -10.97 3.98
CA TYR A 147 18.43 -11.24 3.72
C TYR A 147 17.50 -10.59 4.75
N TRP A 148 17.83 -10.71 6.04
CA TRP A 148 17.04 -10.11 7.10
C TRP A 148 17.09 -8.59 7.10
N ILE A 149 18.19 -7.97 6.68
CA ILE A 149 18.27 -6.50 6.49
C ILE A 149 17.21 -6.04 5.47
N GLU A 150 17.25 -6.60 4.26
CA GLU A 150 16.32 -6.23 3.19
C GLU A 150 14.85 -6.51 3.60
N LYS A 151 14.61 -7.62 4.30
CA LYS A 151 13.28 -7.96 4.83
C LYS A 151 12.81 -6.97 5.90
N VAL A 152 13.65 -6.64 6.88
CA VAL A 152 13.29 -5.71 7.96
C VAL A 152 13.00 -4.31 7.41
N LEU A 153 13.75 -3.86 6.39
CA LEU A 153 13.47 -2.60 5.71
C LEU A 153 12.10 -2.59 5.01
N GLU A 154 11.65 -3.72 4.47
CA GLU A 154 10.29 -3.88 3.92
C GLU A 154 9.23 -3.84 5.02
N GLU A 155 9.43 -4.58 6.12
CA GLU A 155 8.50 -4.58 7.26
C GLU A 155 8.37 -3.19 7.91
N LEU A 156 9.47 -2.45 8.02
CA LEU A 156 9.46 -1.09 8.55
C LEU A 156 8.69 -0.12 7.65
N ASN A 157 8.88 -0.20 6.34
CA ASN A 157 8.09 0.58 5.38
C ASN A 157 6.59 0.27 5.50
N SER A 158 6.25 -1.01 5.67
CA SER A 158 4.87 -1.46 5.88
C SER A 158 4.25 -0.91 7.17
N ILE A 159 5.05 -0.78 8.25
CA ILE A 159 4.60 -0.21 9.53
C ILE A 159 4.47 1.32 9.46
N GLU A 160 5.35 2.00 8.72
CA GLU A 160 5.33 3.47 8.57
C GLU A 160 4.24 3.97 7.61
N GLU A 161 3.87 3.17 6.61
CA GLU A 161 2.67 3.45 5.83
C GLU A 161 1.46 3.46 6.78
N PRO A 162 0.75 4.60 6.92
CA PRO A 162 -0.37 4.68 7.82
C PRO A 162 -1.38 3.60 7.42
N LEU A 163 -1.73 2.74 8.38
CA LEU A 163 -2.74 1.70 8.21
C LEU A 163 -3.98 2.34 7.60
N LYS A 164 -4.17 2.18 6.29
CA LYS A 164 -5.37 2.67 5.61
C LYS A 164 -6.52 1.91 6.24
N PRO A 165 -7.45 2.57 6.94
CA PRO A 165 -8.58 1.87 7.52
C PRO A 165 -9.32 1.18 6.37
N PHE A 166 -9.24 -0.14 6.32
CA PHE A 166 -10.00 -0.91 5.35
C PHE A 166 -11.40 -1.06 5.92
N ILE A 167 -12.37 -0.50 5.22
CA ILE A 167 -13.77 -0.60 5.58
C ILE A 167 -14.17 -2.08 5.37
N ILE A 168 -14.31 -2.83 6.47
CA ILE A 168 -14.77 -4.23 6.45
C ILE A 168 -16.24 -4.31 5.99
N THR A 169 -16.99 -3.20 6.03
CA THR A 169 -18.43 -3.14 5.75
C THR A 169 -18.82 -3.17 4.27
N ARG A 170 -17.91 -3.58 3.38
CA ARG A 170 -18.09 -3.48 1.92
C ARG A 170 -19.24 -4.32 1.33
N SER A 171 -19.94 -5.16 2.11
CA SER A 171 -20.88 -6.14 1.52
C SER A 171 -22.24 -6.28 2.17
N GLU A 172 -22.41 -6.02 3.48
CA GLU A 172 -23.71 -6.20 4.15
C GLU A 172 -24.33 -4.89 4.59
N GLN A 173 -23.62 -4.06 5.36
CA GLN A 173 -24.15 -2.75 5.76
C GLN A 173 -24.19 -1.76 4.59
N GLN A 174 -23.16 -1.74 3.72
CA GLN A 174 -23.25 -1.00 2.46
C GLN A 174 -24.31 -1.58 1.51
N LYS A 175 -24.62 -2.88 1.57
CA LYS A 175 -25.73 -3.46 0.81
C LYS A 175 -27.09 -3.15 1.45
N ALA A 176 -27.16 -2.98 2.76
CA ALA A 176 -28.36 -2.49 3.42
C ALA A 176 -28.61 -1.00 3.15
N VAL A 177 -27.55 -0.20 2.99
CA VAL A 177 -27.64 1.25 2.70
C VAL A 177 -27.72 1.56 1.19
N PHE A 178 -27.04 0.77 0.34
CA PHE A 178 -26.92 1.00 -1.11
C PHE A 178 -27.29 -0.20 -2.01
N GLY A 179 -27.49 -1.41 -1.48
CA GLY A 179 -27.62 -2.65 -2.26
C GLY A 179 -28.92 -3.43 -2.09
N LEU A 180 -29.91 -2.86 -1.38
CA LEU A 180 -31.31 -3.29 -1.33
C LEU A 180 -32.16 -2.04 -1.58
N GLY A 181 -32.15 -1.60 -2.84
CA GLY A 181 -32.99 -0.50 -3.30
C GLY A 181 -32.59 0.86 -2.73
N TYR A 182 -32.10 1.74 -3.60
CA TYR A 182 -32.67 3.08 -3.58
C TYR A 182 -34.19 2.90 -3.41
N PRO A 183 -34.88 3.57 -2.46
CA PRO A 183 -36.33 3.62 -2.53
C PRO A 183 -36.62 4.01 -3.96
N SER A 184 -37.24 3.06 -4.67
CA SER A 184 -37.30 3.00 -6.11
C SER A 184 -37.51 4.40 -6.64
N ILE A 185 -36.74 4.78 -7.67
CA ILE A 185 -37.10 5.85 -8.60
C ILE A 185 -38.63 5.95 -8.58
N PRO A 186 -39.22 7.13 -8.25
CA PRO A 186 -40.65 7.25 -8.03
C PRO A 186 -41.39 6.40 -9.06
N THR A 187 -42.05 5.34 -8.61
CA THR A 187 -42.74 4.41 -9.52
C THR A 187 -43.99 5.03 -10.11
N MET A 188 -44.33 6.24 -9.65
CA MET A 188 -45.31 7.12 -10.25
C MET A 188 -44.63 7.92 -11.35
N THR A 189 -45.24 7.96 -12.53
CA THR A 189 -44.87 8.94 -13.54
C THR A 189 -45.08 10.36 -12.99
N VAL A 190 -44.37 11.36 -13.53
CA VAL A 190 -44.51 12.77 -13.10
C VAL A 190 -45.98 13.22 -13.18
N ASP A 191 -46.71 12.73 -14.19
CA ASP A 191 -48.14 12.99 -14.39
C ASP A 191 -49.03 12.29 -13.34
N GLU A 192 -48.71 11.05 -12.95
CA GLU A 192 -49.41 10.34 -11.87
C GLU A 192 -49.27 11.07 -10.53
N TRP A 193 -48.06 11.56 -10.23
CA TRP A 193 -47.80 12.31 -9.00
C TRP A 193 -48.56 13.65 -8.99
N TYR A 194 -48.62 14.34 -10.12
CA TYR A 194 -49.37 15.60 -10.25
C TYR A 194 -50.87 15.38 -10.07
N ASN A 195 -51.44 14.38 -10.74
CA ASN A 195 -52.87 14.05 -10.64
C ASN A 195 -53.27 13.59 -9.24
N GLN A 196 -52.39 12.88 -8.53
CA GLN A 196 -52.66 12.46 -7.16
C GLN A 196 -52.67 13.63 -6.16
N ARG A 197 -51.87 14.68 -6.43
CA ARG A 197 -51.70 15.83 -5.52
C ARG A 197 -52.59 17.02 -5.86
N PHE A 198 -53.02 17.14 -7.12
CA PHE A 198 -53.80 18.27 -7.64
C PHE A 198 -55.07 17.87 -8.43
N GLY A 199 -55.26 16.58 -8.74
CA GLY A 199 -56.40 16.08 -9.54
C GLY A 199 -57.57 15.52 -8.72
N GLY A 200 -57.41 15.29 -7.42
CA GLY A 200 -58.54 15.06 -6.51
C GLY A 200 -59.15 16.40 -6.08
N ASN A 201 -60.45 16.59 -6.26
CA ASN A 201 -61.22 17.81 -5.96
C ASN A 201 -60.88 18.45 -4.59
N ALA A 202 -59.83 19.27 -4.54
CA ALA A 202 -59.50 20.23 -3.50
C ALA A 202 -58.38 21.12 -4.04
N ALA A 203 -58.73 22.14 -4.82
CA ALA A 203 -57.80 23.20 -5.18
C ALA A 203 -57.49 24.05 -3.93
N PRO A 204 -56.24 24.19 -3.48
CA PRO A 204 -55.85 25.38 -2.75
C PRO A 204 -55.53 26.46 -3.79
N SER A 205 -56.39 27.46 -3.83
CA SER A 205 -56.22 28.68 -4.61
C SER A 205 -54.92 29.40 -4.22
N HIS A 206 -53.80 29.13 -4.90
CA HIS A 206 -52.69 30.07 -5.05
C HIS A 206 -51.81 29.66 -6.23
N ALA A 207 -52.09 30.23 -7.39
CA ALA A 207 -51.21 30.19 -8.55
C ALA A 207 -50.09 31.24 -8.40
N PRO A 208 -48.79 30.90 -8.52
CA PRO A 208 -47.79 31.88 -8.86
C PRO A 208 -47.85 32.13 -10.38
N GLN A 209 -48.11 33.37 -10.75
CA GLN A 209 -48.09 33.83 -12.15
C GLN A 209 -46.70 33.61 -12.75
N LYS A 210 -46.62 32.88 -13.86
CA LYS A 210 -45.47 32.96 -14.78
C LYS A 210 -45.66 34.16 -15.71
N PRO A 211 -44.65 35.02 -15.91
CA PRO A 211 -44.70 36.06 -16.92
C PRO A 211 -44.43 35.47 -18.31
N GLY A 212 -45.28 35.91 -19.25
CA GLY A 212 -45.25 35.84 -20.72
C GLY A 212 -44.16 35.05 -21.46
N CYS A 213 -44.59 34.08 -22.27
CA CYS A 213 -43.97 33.79 -23.55
C CYS A 213 -44.49 34.81 -24.58
N SER A 214 -43.61 35.57 -25.22
CA SER A 214 -43.87 36.17 -26.53
C SER A 214 -43.29 35.27 -27.61
N GLU A 215 -44.09 34.99 -28.63
CA GLU A 215 -43.70 34.32 -29.87
C GLU A 215 -42.50 34.97 -30.56
N GLY A 216 -41.64 34.13 -31.15
CA GLY A 216 -40.69 34.53 -32.18
C GLY A 216 -39.44 33.66 -32.28
N HIS A 217 -39.52 32.53 -32.99
CA HIS A 217 -38.74 32.20 -34.20
C HIS A 217 -38.80 30.70 -34.48
N ALA A 218 -39.60 30.31 -35.47
CA ALA A 218 -39.49 29.01 -36.12
C ALA A 218 -38.30 29.07 -37.10
N GLY A 219 -37.35 28.15 -36.94
CA GLY A 219 -36.26 27.90 -37.89
C GLY A 219 -34.89 27.71 -37.23
N ASN A 220 -34.63 26.51 -36.71
CA ASN A 220 -33.39 25.71 -36.84
C ASN A 220 -33.29 24.54 -35.81
N SER A 221 -34.36 24.15 -35.12
CA SER A 221 -34.26 23.18 -34.02
C SER A 221 -33.99 21.73 -34.45
N CYS A 222 -34.35 21.34 -35.68
CA CYS A 222 -34.23 19.95 -36.11
C CYS A 222 -32.79 19.49 -36.37
N GLU A 223 -31.90 20.37 -36.83
CA GLU A 223 -30.51 19.99 -37.14
C GLU A 223 -29.67 19.85 -35.87
N GLU A 224 -29.81 20.77 -34.92
CA GLU A 224 -29.08 20.71 -33.64
C GLU A 224 -29.59 19.58 -32.72
N GLU A 225 -30.84 19.13 -32.87
CA GLU A 225 -31.37 17.97 -32.16
C GLU A 225 -30.79 16.67 -32.74
N HIS A 226 -30.72 16.55 -34.07
CA HIS A 226 -30.11 15.39 -34.74
C HIS A 226 -28.60 15.27 -34.45
N GLU A 227 -27.85 16.36 -34.51
CA GLU A 227 -26.41 16.35 -34.18
C GLU A 227 -26.16 15.96 -32.71
N ARG A 228 -27.03 16.37 -31.78
CA ARG A 228 -26.95 15.97 -30.37
C ARG A 228 -27.28 14.49 -30.18
N GLU A 229 -28.25 13.95 -30.91
CA GLU A 229 -28.59 12.52 -30.88
C GLU A 229 -27.47 11.67 -31.46
N GLU A 230 -26.87 12.06 -32.58
CA GLU A 230 -25.70 11.38 -33.17
C GLU A 230 -24.50 11.37 -32.20
N ASP A 231 -24.23 12.51 -31.54
CA ASP A 231 -23.20 12.63 -30.51
C ASP A 231 -23.46 11.71 -29.30
N GLU A 232 -24.72 11.51 -28.91
CA GLU A 232 -25.12 10.62 -27.83
C GLU A 232 -25.00 9.15 -28.23
N ASP A 233 -25.38 8.81 -29.45
CA ASP A 233 -25.25 7.46 -29.99
C ASP A 233 -23.78 7.07 -30.20
N GLU A 234 -22.91 8.01 -30.63
CA GLU A 234 -21.48 7.78 -30.69
C GLU A 234 -20.85 7.54 -29.31
N LYS A 235 -21.28 8.31 -28.29
CA LYS A 235 -20.83 8.11 -26.91
C LYS A 235 -21.29 6.73 -26.42
N ARG A 236 -22.53 6.34 -26.70
CA ARG A 236 -23.06 5.02 -26.35
C ARG A 236 -22.29 3.90 -27.05
N ALA A 237 -22.00 4.04 -28.35
CA ALA A 237 -21.20 3.08 -29.11
C ALA A 237 -19.77 2.96 -28.56
N ARG A 238 -19.17 4.08 -28.15
CA ARG A 238 -17.84 4.10 -27.51
C ARG A 238 -17.85 3.40 -26.15
N LEU A 239 -18.91 3.57 -25.35
CA LEU A 239 -19.08 2.84 -24.08
C LEU A 239 -19.25 1.34 -24.33
N MET A 240 -20.10 0.93 -25.27
CA MET A 240 -20.32 -0.48 -25.59
C MET A 240 -19.04 -1.15 -26.08
N ARG A 241 -18.29 -0.47 -26.97
CA ARG A 241 -17.00 -0.96 -27.46
C ARG A 241 -15.96 -1.09 -26.35
N TRP A 242 -16.01 -0.19 -25.36
CA TRP A 242 -15.13 -0.27 -24.21
C TRP A 242 -15.49 -1.44 -23.29
N ASP A 243 -16.78 -1.73 -23.11
CA ASP A 243 -17.25 -2.85 -22.30
C ASP A 243 -16.91 -4.20 -22.95
N GLU A 244 -17.14 -4.35 -24.25
CA GLU A 244 -16.79 -5.55 -25.03
C GLU A 244 -15.28 -5.82 -25.00
N TYR A 245 -14.46 -4.77 -25.13
CA TYR A 245 -13.01 -4.89 -24.94
C TYR A 245 -12.65 -5.42 -23.55
N LYS A 246 -13.36 -5.00 -22.50
CA LYS A 246 -13.07 -5.40 -21.11
C LYS A 246 -13.47 -6.85 -20.83
N ASP A 247 -14.51 -7.33 -21.50
CA ASP A 247 -14.95 -8.73 -21.41
C ASP A 247 -13.93 -9.69 -22.05
N ASP A 248 -13.37 -9.32 -23.21
CA ASP A 248 -12.32 -10.11 -23.87
C ASP A 248 -10.93 -9.95 -23.22
N HIS A 249 -10.67 -8.84 -22.53
CA HIS A 249 -9.35 -8.51 -21.97
C HIS A 249 -9.37 -8.55 -20.43
N ARG A 250 -9.32 -9.77 -19.88
CA ARG A 250 -9.24 -9.99 -18.42
C ARG A 250 -8.02 -9.28 -17.82
N ARG A 251 -8.19 -8.68 -16.63
CA ARG A 251 -7.10 -8.01 -15.91
C ARG A 251 -5.87 -8.92 -15.79
N GLY A 252 -4.73 -8.45 -16.30
CA GLY A 252 -3.45 -9.17 -16.25
C GLY A 252 -3.03 -9.83 -17.57
N TRP A 253 -3.81 -9.71 -18.65
CA TRP A 253 -3.52 -10.32 -19.96
C TRP A 253 -2.12 -10.00 -20.53
N GLY A 254 -1.57 -8.82 -20.22
CA GLY A 254 -0.20 -8.42 -20.62
C GLY A 254 0.94 -8.87 -19.69
N ASN A 255 0.63 -9.38 -18.49
CA ASN A 255 1.65 -9.77 -17.50
C ASN A 255 2.04 -11.26 -17.57
N THR A 256 1.48 -12.00 -18.53
CA THR A 256 1.67 -13.45 -18.71
C THR A 256 2.91 -13.82 -19.54
N HIS A 257 3.53 -12.86 -20.24
CA HIS A 257 4.72 -13.11 -21.09
C HIS A 257 6.06 -13.16 -20.34
N ASN A 258 6.09 -12.85 -19.03
CA ASN A 258 7.29 -12.94 -18.18
C ASN A 258 7.27 -14.15 -17.23
N LYS A 259 6.55 -15.22 -17.60
CA LYS A 259 6.65 -16.53 -16.97
C LYS A 259 7.47 -17.45 -17.87
N GLY A 260 8.75 -17.14 -17.99
CA GLY A 260 9.80 -18.08 -18.39
C GLY A 260 10.45 -18.66 -17.15
#